data_AF-A0A220W6P2-F1
#
_entry.id   AF-A0A220W6P2-F1
#
_cell.length_a   1.000
_cell.length_b   1.000
_cell.length_c   1.000
_cell.angle_alpha   90.00
_cell.angle_beta   90.00
_cell.angle_gamma   90.00
#
_symmetry.space_group_name_H-M   'P 1'
#
loop_
_entity.id
_entity.type
_entity.pdbx_description
1 polymer ?
#
loop_
_entity_poly.entity_id
_entity_poly.type
_entity_poly.pdbx_seq_one_letter_code
_entity_poly.pdbx_strand_id
1 'polypeptide(L)'
;MCLNRKFVDAAKDAQKDVFEACPIARKILAHKTQLSPSTVDKHANGDSVMNIAAFNGYAKAGVDPELLSLLLPDGFQIVKTPEGINHDELAEVMHEYLKAKSAAHHPESEDGREIGPKERDALNSKIAQIGVKS
;
A
#
# COMPACT_ATOMS: atom_id res chain seq x y z
N MET A 1 27.01 -17.12 -18.01
CA MET A 1 25.66 -16.98 -17.42
C MET A 1 25.80 -16.80 -15.90
N CYS A 2 26.31 -15.64 -15.43
CA CYS A 2 26.67 -15.41 -14.01
C CYS A 2 25.71 -14.47 -13.25
N LEU A 3 24.66 -13.97 -13.91
CA LEU A 3 23.69 -13.05 -13.30
C LEU A 3 22.75 -13.74 -12.28
N ASN A 4 22.61 -15.07 -12.32
CA ASN A 4 21.56 -15.76 -11.55
C ASN A 4 21.92 -16.02 -10.08
N ARG A 5 23.21 -16.16 -9.75
CA ARG A 5 23.64 -16.51 -8.37
C ARG A 5 23.56 -15.32 -7.41
N LYS A 6 24.02 -14.14 -7.85
CA LYS A 6 23.95 -12.91 -7.03
C LYS A 6 22.52 -12.52 -6.67
N PHE A 7 21.58 -12.70 -7.61
CA PHE A 7 20.16 -12.43 -7.37
C PHE A 7 19.58 -13.39 -6.34
N VAL A 8 19.86 -14.69 -6.47
CA VAL A 8 19.40 -15.72 -5.53
C VAL A 8 19.97 -15.50 -4.13
N ASP A 9 21.25 -15.14 -4.03
CA ASP A 9 21.89 -14.88 -2.74
C ASP A 9 21.31 -13.62 -2.07
N ALA A 10 21.12 -12.53 -2.82
CA ALA A 10 20.48 -11.32 -2.30
C ALA A 10 19.05 -11.56 -1.81
N ALA A 11 18.25 -12.34 -2.56
CA ALA A 11 16.89 -12.69 -2.14
C ALA A 11 16.88 -13.50 -0.84
N LYS A 12 17.85 -14.40 -0.65
CA LYS A 12 17.98 -15.20 0.57
C LYS A 12 18.41 -14.36 1.77
N ASP A 13 19.26 -13.36 1.57
CA ASP A 13 19.66 -12.45 2.64
C ASP A 13 18.50 -11.53 3.04
N ALA A 14 17.80 -10.93 2.07
CA ALA A 14 16.60 -10.15 2.34
C ALA A 14 15.52 -10.96 3.08
N GLN A 15 15.35 -12.25 2.75
CA GLN A 15 14.46 -13.14 3.52
C GLN A 15 14.86 -13.24 4.99
N LYS A 16 16.16 -13.40 5.31
CA LYS A 16 16.61 -13.48 6.70
C LYS A 16 16.25 -12.21 7.45
N ASP A 17 16.52 -11.05 6.85
CA ASP A 17 16.21 -9.74 7.44
C ASP A 17 14.71 -9.59 7.71
N VAL A 18 13.86 -10.00 6.76
CA VAL A 18 12.40 -10.00 6.93
C VAL A 18 11.98 -10.90 8.10
N PHE A 19 12.51 -12.11 8.20
CA PHE A 19 12.14 -13.04 9.26
C PHE A 19 12.74 -12.69 10.63
N GLU A 20 13.85 -11.97 10.67
CA GLU A 20 14.44 -11.43 11.89
C GLU A 20 13.61 -10.24 12.43
N ALA A 21 13.17 -9.36 11.54
CA ALA A 21 12.33 -8.22 11.89
C ALA A 21 10.84 -8.59 12.08
N CYS A 22 10.40 -9.75 11.62
CA CYS A 22 9.00 -10.17 11.72
C CYS A 22 8.61 -10.48 13.18
N PRO A 23 7.63 -9.77 13.76
CA PRO A 23 7.21 -10.01 15.15
C PRO A 23 6.36 -11.29 15.30
N ILE A 24 5.96 -11.93 14.20
CA ILE A 24 5.11 -13.12 14.22
C ILE A 24 5.98 -14.36 14.36
N ALA A 25 5.78 -15.11 15.45
CA ALA A 25 6.52 -16.35 15.68
C ALA A 25 6.40 -17.34 14.49
N ARG A 26 7.52 -17.95 14.09
CA ARG A 26 7.58 -18.87 12.93
C ARG A 26 6.56 -20.02 13.00
N LYS A 27 6.29 -20.55 14.21
CA LYS A 27 5.25 -21.56 14.43
C LYS A 27 3.84 -21.07 14.10
N ILE A 28 3.54 -19.80 14.40
CA ILE A 28 2.27 -19.16 14.05
C ILE A 28 2.18 -18.95 12.54
N LEU A 29 3.28 -18.52 11.89
CA LEU A 29 3.33 -18.40 10.43
C LEU A 29 3.10 -19.76 9.76
N ALA A 30 3.75 -20.83 10.21
CA ALA A 30 3.53 -22.18 9.68
C ALA A 30 2.05 -22.58 9.76
N HIS A 31 1.40 -22.35 10.92
CA HIS A 31 -0.02 -22.61 11.09
C HIS A 31 -0.92 -21.77 10.16
N LYS A 32 -0.72 -20.45 10.11
CA LYS A 32 -1.55 -19.54 9.31
C LYS A 32 -1.38 -19.72 7.80
N THR A 33 -0.18 -20.07 7.36
CA THR A 33 0.15 -20.25 5.94
C THR A 33 -0.10 -21.67 5.44
N GLN A 34 -0.36 -22.62 6.34
CA GLN A 34 -0.42 -24.06 6.06
C GLN A 34 0.88 -24.62 5.45
N LEU A 35 2.00 -23.90 5.61
CA LEU A 35 3.33 -24.41 5.28
C LEU A 35 3.85 -25.29 6.41
N SER A 36 4.66 -26.27 6.06
CA SER A 36 5.35 -27.05 7.09
C SER A 36 6.33 -26.15 7.88
N PRO A 37 6.53 -26.39 9.19
CA PRO A 37 7.49 -25.62 9.98
C PRO A 37 8.89 -25.60 9.37
N SER A 38 9.34 -26.72 8.80
CA SER A 38 10.65 -26.82 8.13
C SER A 38 10.74 -25.96 6.87
N THR A 39 9.64 -25.77 6.13
CA THR A 39 9.60 -24.84 5.00
C THR A 39 9.76 -23.39 5.47
N VAL A 40 9.08 -23.02 6.57
CA VAL A 40 9.20 -21.66 7.14
C VAL A 40 10.63 -21.42 7.63
N ASP A 41 11.23 -22.39 8.32
CA ASP A 41 12.62 -22.27 8.79
C ASP A 41 13.62 -22.17 7.63
N LYS A 42 13.44 -22.93 6.55
CA LYS A 42 14.29 -22.81 5.36
C LYS A 42 14.21 -21.42 4.72
N HIS A 43 13.04 -20.80 4.67
CA HIS A 43 12.90 -19.42 4.20
C HIS A 43 13.58 -18.44 5.16
N ALA A 44 13.33 -18.59 6.46
CA ALA A 44 13.86 -17.70 7.50
C ALA A 44 15.38 -17.75 7.64
N ASN A 45 15.99 -18.90 7.36
CA ASN A 45 17.44 -19.08 7.42
C ASN A 45 18.12 -18.81 6.06
N GLY A 46 17.35 -18.53 5.00
CA GLY A 46 17.88 -18.35 3.63
C GLY A 46 18.38 -19.65 2.97
N ASP A 47 17.99 -20.81 3.48
CA ASP A 47 18.34 -22.11 2.90
C ASP A 47 17.66 -22.30 1.53
N SER A 48 16.43 -21.80 1.39
CA SER A 48 15.67 -21.82 0.14
C SER A 48 15.08 -20.46 -0.21
N VAL A 49 15.01 -20.17 -1.51
CA VAL A 49 14.24 -19.02 -2.01
C VAL A 49 12.75 -19.32 -1.87
N MET A 50 12.03 -18.33 -1.38
CA MET A 50 10.59 -18.37 -1.24
C MET A 50 9.92 -18.34 -2.61
N ASN A 51 8.95 -19.21 -2.83
CA ASN A 51 8.10 -19.13 -4.01
C ASN A 51 6.95 -18.12 -3.79
N ILE A 52 6.31 -17.70 -4.88
CA ILE A 52 5.22 -16.71 -4.82
C ILE A 52 4.02 -17.16 -3.98
N ALA A 53 3.76 -18.47 -3.89
CA ALA A 53 2.68 -19.00 -3.07
C ALA A 53 2.95 -18.81 -1.57
N ALA A 54 4.19 -19.05 -1.12
CA ALA A 54 4.63 -18.79 0.24
C ALA A 54 4.62 -17.29 0.56
N PHE A 55 5.07 -16.44 -0.37
CA PHE A 55 4.99 -14.98 -0.24
C PHE A 55 3.54 -14.52 0.00
N ASN A 56 2.60 -14.95 -0.85
CA ASN A 56 1.18 -14.65 -0.68
C ASN A 56 0.62 -15.21 0.63
N GLY A 57 1.09 -16.39 1.05
CA GLY A 57 0.75 -16.97 2.34
C GLY A 57 1.14 -16.06 3.49
N TYR A 58 2.39 -15.56 3.50
CA TYR A 58 2.88 -14.68 4.57
C TYR A 58 2.15 -13.33 4.61
N ALA A 59 1.86 -12.74 3.44
CA ALA A 59 1.01 -11.54 3.36
C ALA A 59 -0.35 -11.78 4.01
N LYS A 60 -1.03 -12.89 3.68
CA LYS A 60 -2.31 -13.29 4.28
C LYS A 60 -2.22 -13.63 5.76
N ALA A 61 -1.08 -14.15 6.21
CA ALA A 61 -0.83 -14.46 7.61
C ALA A 61 -0.64 -13.20 8.48
N GLY A 62 -0.49 -12.04 7.85
CA GLY A 62 -0.36 -10.74 8.48
C GLY A 62 1.08 -10.26 8.65
N VAL A 63 2.04 -10.81 7.88
CA VAL A 63 3.38 -10.20 7.82
C VAL A 63 3.25 -8.80 7.24
N ASP A 64 3.98 -7.86 7.84
CA ASP A 64 3.89 -6.45 7.47
C ASP A 64 4.25 -6.23 5.98
N PRO A 65 3.43 -5.50 5.20
CA PRO A 65 3.72 -5.19 3.81
C PRO A 65 5.06 -4.47 3.59
N GLU A 66 5.48 -3.63 4.54
CA GLU A 66 6.76 -2.93 4.47
C GLU A 66 7.92 -3.92 4.55
N LEU A 67 7.84 -4.90 5.46
CA LEU A 67 8.82 -5.98 5.53
C LEU A 67 8.81 -6.82 4.25
N LEU A 68 7.64 -7.21 3.74
CA LEU A 68 7.56 -7.97 2.49
C LEU A 68 8.08 -7.20 1.28
N SER A 69 8.07 -5.87 1.32
CA SER A 69 8.63 -5.02 0.25
C SER A 69 10.15 -5.15 0.13
N LEU A 70 10.85 -5.53 1.21
CA LEU A 70 12.30 -5.79 1.18
C LEU A 70 12.67 -6.97 0.27
N LEU A 71 11.71 -7.83 -0.09
CA LEU A 71 11.90 -8.95 -1.00
C LEU A 71 11.75 -8.56 -2.48
N LEU A 72 11.32 -7.32 -2.75
CA LEU A 72 11.11 -6.82 -4.10
C LEU A 72 12.34 -6.05 -4.61
N PRO A 73 12.50 -5.90 -5.93
CA PRO A 73 13.56 -5.05 -6.48
C PRO A 73 13.42 -3.59 -6.04
N ASP A 74 14.53 -2.86 -6.09
CA ASP A 74 14.55 -1.42 -5.83
C ASP A 74 13.47 -0.68 -6.64
N GLY A 75 12.75 0.22 -5.96
CA GLY A 75 11.67 1.01 -6.55
C GLY A 75 10.29 0.34 -6.52
N PHE A 76 10.17 -0.87 -5.97
CA PHE A 76 8.89 -1.54 -5.77
C PHE A 76 8.51 -1.56 -4.28
N GLN A 77 7.23 -1.35 -3.99
CA GLN A 77 6.67 -1.41 -2.64
C GLN A 77 5.29 -2.04 -2.65
N ILE A 78 4.96 -2.73 -1.56
CA ILE A 78 3.65 -3.29 -1.30
C ILE A 78 2.94 -2.34 -0.34
N VAL A 79 1.85 -1.76 -0.79
CA VAL A 79 0.98 -0.92 0.03
C VAL A 79 -0.37 -1.60 0.16
N LYS A 80 -0.98 -1.49 1.34
CA LYS A 80 -2.38 -1.89 1.49
C LYS A 80 -3.23 -0.91 0.69
N THR A 81 -4.01 -1.43 -0.24
CA THR A 81 -5.09 -0.63 -0.82
C THR A 81 -6.09 -0.34 0.29
N PRO A 82 -6.48 0.93 0.51
CA PRO A 82 -7.55 1.24 1.44
C PRO A 82 -8.83 0.51 1.03
N GLU A 83 -9.34 -0.35 1.91
CA GLU A 83 -10.61 -1.03 1.68
C GLU A 83 -11.78 -0.06 1.91
N GLY A 84 -12.82 -0.14 1.08
CA GLY A 84 -14.03 0.67 1.24
C GLY A 84 -14.00 2.06 0.62
N ILE A 85 -12.93 2.43 -0.11
CA ILE A 85 -12.93 3.63 -0.96
C ILE A 85 -13.53 3.26 -2.32
N ASN A 86 -14.71 3.81 -2.62
CA ASN A 86 -15.20 3.82 -3.99
C ASN A 86 -14.43 4.90 -4.76
N HIS A 87 -13.44 4.47 -5.55
CA HIS A 87 -12.59 5.38 -6.31
C HIS A 87 -13.35 6.14 -7.41
N ASP A 88 -14.46 5.58 -7.92
CA ASP A 88 -15.29 6.24 -8.92
C ASP A 88 -16.09 7.38 -8.27
N GLU A 89 -16.72 7.14 -7.11
CA GLU A 89 -17.40 8.18 -6.34
C GLU A 89 -16.43 9.29 -5.90
N LEU A 90 -15.22 8.92 -5.46
CA LEU A 90 -14.20 9.89 -5.07
C LEU A 90 -13.78 10.77 -6.26
N ALA A 91 -13.59 10.15 -7.44
CA ALA A 91 -13.26 10.88 -8.65
C ALA A 91 -14.39 11.83 -9.05
N GLU A 92 -15.65 11.41 -8.96
CA GLU A 92 -16.82 12.24 -9.25
C GLU A 92 -16.86 13.48 -8.35
N VAL A 93 -16.72 13.33 -7.03
CA VAL A 93 -16.72 14.47 -6.10
C VAL A 93 -15.53 15.41 -6.35
N MET A 94 -14.35 14.86 -6.68
CA MET A 94 -13.19 15.68 -7.06
C MET A 94 -13.45 16.49 -8.33
N HIS A 95 -14.08 15.90 -9.35
CA HIS A 95 -14.44 16.59 -10.58
C HIS A 95 -15.48 17.69 -10.34
N GLU A 96 -16.48 17.43 -9.50
CA GLU A 96 -17.48 18.43 -9.12
C GLU A 96 -16.86 19.61 -8.37
N TYR A 97 -15.95 19.33 -7.43
CA TYR A 97 -15.21 20.37 -6.71
C TYR A 97 -14.37 21.21 -7.67
N LEU A 98 -13.62 20.58 -8.59
CA LEU A 98 -12.82 21.30 -9.57
C LEU A 98 -13.67 22.18 -10.48
N LYS A 99 -14.81 21.66 -10.96
CA LYS A 99 -15.76 22.42 -11.76
C LYS A 99 -16.31 23.63 -10.99
N ALA A 100 -16.73 23.43 -9.74
CA ALA A 100 -17.20 24.51 -8.88
C ALA A 100 -16.10 25.55 -8.61
N LYS A 101 -14.86 25.11 -8.39
CA LYS A 101 -13.71 26.00 -8.18
C LYS A 101 -13.42 26.81 -9.43
N SER A 102 -13.42 26.20 -10.62
CA SER A 102 -13.26 26.94 -11.86
C SER A 102 -14.37 27.96 -12.09
N ALA A 103 -15.61 27.62 -11.73
CA ALA A 103 -16.75 28.54 -11.83
C ALA A 103 -16.68 29.71 -10.83
N ALA A 104 -16.18 29.47 -9.61
CA ALA A 104 -16.04 30.48 -8.57
C ALA A 104 -15.05 31.62 -8.93
N HIS A 105 -14.17 31.41 -9.91
CA HIS A 105 -13.27 32.44 -10.41
C HIS A 105 -13.95 33.23 -11.53
N HIS A 106 -14.86 34.15 -11.18
CA HIS A 106 -15.53 35.02 -12.16
C HIS A 106 -15.48 36.50 -11.75
N PRO A 107 -15.41 37.45 -12.70
CA PRO A 107 -15.29 38.89 -12.39
C PRO A 107 -16.41 39.46 -11.52
N GLU A 108 -17.56 38.79 -11.47
CA GLU A 108 -18.74 39.16 -10.70
C GLU A 108 -18.73 38.67 -9.24
N SER A 109 -17.67 37.98 -8.79
CA SER A 109 -17.55 37.53 -7.40
C SER A 109 -17.33 38.73 -6.49
N GLU A 110 -17.69 38.60 -5.21
CA GLU A 110 -17.55 39.69 -4.21
C GLU A 110 -16.10 40.20 -4.12
N ASP A 111 -15.11 39.35 -4.40
CA ASP A 111 -13.68 39.69 -4.46
C ASP A 111 -13.13 39.74 -5.90
N GLY A 112 -14.00 39.96 -6.90
CA GLY A 112 -13.64 39.97 -8.31
C GLY A 112 -13.22 38.58 -8.78
N ARG A 113 -12.07 38.45 -9.45
CA ARG A 113 -11.58 37.14 -9.96
C ARG A 113 -11.22 36.14 -8.83
N GLU A 114 -11.01 36.64 -7.62
CA GLU A 114 -10.69 35.83 -6.45
C GLU A 114 -11.95 35.19 -5.83
N ILE A 115 -11.75 34.13 -5.05
CA ILE A 115 -12.83 33.39 -4.38
C ILE A 115 -13.31 34.20 -3.17
N GLY A 116 -14.47 34.84 -3.33
CA GLY A 116 -15.18 35.57 -2.29
C GLY A 116 -15.77 34.67 -1.19
N PRO A 117 -16.35 35.26 -0.13
CA PRO A 117 -16.89 34.52 1.02
C PRO A 117 -17.98 33.51 0.65
N LYS A 118 -18.89 33.88 -0.25
CA LYS A 118 -20.00 33.00 -0.69
C LYS A 118 -19.50 31.82 -1.52
N GLU A 119 -18.58 32.09 -2.43
CA GLU A 119 -17.94 31.08 -3.27
C GLU A 119 -17.12 30.11 -2.42
N ARG A 120 -16.48 30.61 -1.37
CA ARG A 120 -15.74 29.80 -0.40
C ARG A 120 -16.65 28.86 0.38
N ASP A 121 -17.78 29.34 0.86
CA ASP A 121 -18.77 28.51 1.57
C ASP A 121 -19.35 27.43 0.64
N ALA A 122 -19.65 27.78 -0.61
CA ALA A 122 -20.09 26.83 -1.62
C ALA A 122 -19.02 25.76 -1.92
N LEU A 123 -17.74 26.15 -2.00
CA LEU A 123 -16.64 25.21 -2.21
C LEU A 123 -16.41 24.30 -1.02
N ASN A 124 -16.46 24.83 0.20
CA ASN A 124 -16.32 24.06 1.43
C ASN A 124 -17.39 22.97 1.54
N SER A 125 -18.61 23.24 1.08
CA SER A 125 -19.71 22.26 1.04
C SER A 125 -19.47 21.10 0.05
N LYS A 126 -18.52 21.26 -0.89
CA LYS A 126 -18.18 20.29 -1.94
C LYS A 126 -16.85 19.58 -1.69
N ILE A 127 -16.17 19.84 -0.57
CA ILE A 127 -14.93 19.16 -0.23
C ILE A 127 -15.23 17.69 0.02
N ALA A 128 -14.65 16.80 -0.80
CA ALA A 128 -14.66 15.37 -0.54
C ALA A 128 -13.94 15.09 0.78
N GLN A 129 -14.67 14.58 1.78
CA GLN A 129 -14.03 14.04 2.97
C GLN A 129 -13.55 12.62 2.69
N ILE A 130 -12.23 12.43 2.72
CA ILE A 130 -11.64 11.09 2.66
C ILE A 130 -11.83 10.47 4.05
N GLY A 131 -13.00 9.86 4.26
CA GLY A 131 -13.27 9.05 5.44
C GLY A 131 -12.72 7.65 5.23
N VAL A 132 -11.77 7.23 6.05
CA VAL A 132 -11.52 5.80 6.26
C VAL A 132 -12.77 5.27 6.96
N LYS A 133 -13.61 4.49 6.28
CA LYS A 133 -14.67 3.74 6.97
C LYS A 133 -13.99 2.86 8.01
N SER A 134 -14.21 3.21 9.28
CA SER A 134 -13.71 2.50 10.45
C SER A 134 -14.44 1.17 10.62
#